data_AF-A0A1V5LXH7-F1
#
_entry.id   AF-A0A1V5LXH7-F1
#
_cell.length_a   1.000
_cell.length_b   1.000
_cell.length_c   1.000
_cell.angle_alpha   90.00
_cell.angle_beta   90.00
_cell.angle_gamma   90.00
#
_symmetry.space_group_name_H-M   'P 1'
#
loop_
_entity.id
_entity.type
_entity.pdbx_description
1 polymer ?
#
loop_
_entity_poly.entity_id
_entity_poly.type
_entity_poly.pdbx_seq_one_letter_code
_entity_poly.pdbx_strand_id
1 'polypeptide(L)'
;MSICNEAGHSNAFTPQVTLKMMKALMPRLRQLGFKTMVQYPESVNAATAVKFFDAARNDPEVWPWIGLISYHWYGQDNQTSMVKLREYAAERKLPTAQTEFTNLTMDHLYDDMVLGGVSYWEIYDTASPEYQAALSHISSTSYKYGPWYWSFRQVSHFVRPGAVRIESVSSDPQLRCLAFEQQERQVVVLMNIKRPFTPRVTTVTGLRPGTYGVSHTVGSSGVTDELGVRTVGQDGTLTVTVKGDSTLTIYSRDAVNRPPTVIEWRSQPDFLKLPATTLTLRCAATDPERDMLTYAWSVVSQPKGAAVTLAQPTAPTTRADGLTVPGPYHFRITVRDGAHTVTRDVMLGVFDGNQPPVPVDIHNRIPVWVRVKDGGTQLRGGAWDIERDPLTFKWSVARQPAGAAAVLETPDKNGCKVTGMTVPGDYVFRFTVSDPANTVSYEHTVPVYP
;
A
#
# COMPACT_ATOMS: atom_id res chain seq x y z
N MET A 1 22.36 -4.19 1.69
CA MET A 1 22.89 -3.56 0.47
C MET A 1 23.74 -4.57 -0.27
N SER A 2 23.87 -4.47 -1.59
CA SER A 2 24.78 -5.30 -2.39
C SER A 2 26.02 -4.51 -2.82
N ILE A 3 27.11 -5.23 -3.12
CA ILE A 3 28.32 -4.65 -3.71
C ILE A 3 28.16 -4.48 -5.22
N CYS A 4 27.57 -5.46 -5.90
CA CYS A 4 27.41 -5.49 -7.34
C CYS A 4 26.38 -6.55 -7.73
N ASN A 5 25.52 -6.23 -8.70
CA ASN A 5 24.63 -7.21 -9.33
C ASN A 5 25.42 -8.19 -10.21
N GLU A 6 25.09 -9.47 -10.14
CA GLU A 6 25.67 -10.54 -10.96
C GLU A 6 27.21 -10.63 -10.89
N ALA A 7 27.79 -10.51 -9.70
CA ALA A 7 29.24 -10.61 -9.53
C ALA A 7 29.78 -11.95 -10.09
N GLY A 8 30.79 -11.85 -10.96
CA GLY A 8 31.39 -13.02 -11.63
C GLY A 8 30.73 -13.42 -12.96
N HIS A 9 29.75 -12.65 -13.45
CA HIS A 9 29.11 -12.87 -14.75
C HIS A 9 29.81 -12.09 -15.87
N SER A 10 30.97 -12.60 -16.32
CA SER A 10 31.76 -11.99 -17.41
C SER A 10 32.10 -10.50 -17.19
N ASN A 11 32.19 -10.09 -15.92
CA ASN A 11 32.47 -8.73 -15.50
C ASN A 11 33.75 -8.68 -14.63
N ALA A 12 34.20 -7.46 -14.31
CA ALA A 12 35.44 -7.25 -13.56
C ALA A 12 35.33 -7.58 -12.05
N PHE A 13 34.14 -7.93 -11.56
CA PHE A 13 33.89 -8.15 -10.13
C PHE A 13 34.21 -9.58 -9.74
N THR A 14 35.50 -9.90 -9.68
CA THR A 14 36.01 -11.18 -9.17
C THR A 14 35.83 -11.28 -7.65
N PRO A 15 35.98 -12.48 -7.05
CA PRO A 15 35.95 -12.62 -5.59
C PRO A 15 36.93 -11.67 -4.89
N GLN A 16 38.18 -11.59 -5.35
CA GLN A 16 39.19 -10.72 -4.72
C GLN A 16 38.85 -9.23 -4.83
N VAL A 17 38.29 -8.81 -5.96
CA VAL A 17 37.87 -7.41 -6.17
C VAL A 17 36.71 -7.07 -5.22
N THR A 18 35.69 -7.92 -5.15
CA THR A 18 34.52 -7.66 -4.28
C THR A 18 34.90 -7.67 -2.79
N LEU A 19 35.81 -8.55 -2.36
CA LEU A 19 36.33 -8.55 -0.98
C LEU A 19 37.11 -7.26 -0.67
N LYS A 20 37.96 -6.79 -1.59
CA LYS A 20 38.68 -5.51 -1.43
C LYS A 20 37.70 -4.32 -1.33
N MET A 21 36.65 -4.31 -2.16
CA MET A 21 35.60 -3.29 -2.09
C MET A 21 34.89 -3.32 -0.74
N MET A 22 34.53 -4.50 -0.24
CA MET A 22 33.87 -4.66 1.07
C MET A 22 34.73 -4.11 2.22
N LYS A 23 36.04 -4.45 2.24
CA LYS A 23 36.98 -3.97 3.25
C LYS A 23 37.17 -2.44 3.24
N ALA A 24 37.07 -1.82 2.07
CA ALA A 24 37.15 -0.36 1.95
C ALA A 24 35.84 0.35 2.33
N LEU A 25 34.71 -0.18 1.86
CA LEU A 25 33.41 0.48 1.95
C LEU A 25 32.80 0.36 3.36
N MET A 26 32.79 -0.84 3.93
CA MET A 26 32.00 -1.14 5.12
C MET A 26 32.45 -0.40 6.38
N PRO A 27 33.77 -0.28 6.69
CA PRO A 27 34.22 0.54 7.80
C PRO A 27 33.80 2.01 7.67
N ARG A 28 33.82 2.56 6.44
CA ARG A 28 33.42 3.94 6.19
C ARG A 28 31.92 4.15 6.41
N LEU A 29 31.09 3.23 5.94
CA LEU A 29 29.65 3.26 6.20
C LEU A 29 29.36 3.19 7.71
N ARG A 30 30.09 2.34 8.44
CA ARG A 30 29.94 2.23 9.89
C ARG A 30 30.33 3.52 10.63
N GLN A 31 31.42 4.17 10.23
CA GLN A 31 31.83 5.48 10.77
C GLN A 31 30.78 6.57 10.55
N LEU A 32 30.04 6.51 9.45
CA LEU A 32 28.93 7.42 9.14
C LEU A 32 27.62 7.05 9.85
N GLY A 33 27.62 6.02 10.71
CA GLY A 33 26.46 5.61 11.50
C GLY A 33 25.50 4.65 10.81
N PHE A 34 25.80 4.19 9.58
CA PHE A 34 24.94 3.21 8.90
C PHE A 34 25.05 1.83 9.55
N LYS A 35 23.89 1.19 9.75
CA LYS A 35 23.78 -0.16 10.33
C LYS A 35 23.67 -1.27 9.29
N THR A 36 23.52 -0.91 8.03
CA THR A 36 23.31 -1.80 6.88
C THR A 36 24.40 -2.88 6.80
N MET A 37 23.97 -4.10 6.48
CA MET A 37 24.83 -5.25 6.21
C MET A 37 24.88 -5.56 4.71
N VAL A 38 25.89 -6.33 4.30
CA VAL A 38 26.08 -6.75 2.91
C VAL A 38 25.27 -8.01 2.62
N GLN A 39 24.50 -7.95 1.54
CA GLN A 39 23.96 -9.07 0.78
C GLN A 39 25.02 -9.47 -0.24
N TYR A 40 25.52 -10.69 -0.14
CA TYR A 40 26.70 -11.14 -0.88
C TYR A 40 26.53 -12.57 -1.42
N PRO A 41 27.04 -12.87 -2.62
CA PRO A 41 27.64 -11.97 -3.61
C PRO A 41 26.68 -11.41 -4.66
N GLU A 42 25.40 -11.81 -4.66
CA GLU A 42 24.49 -11.57 -5.80
C GLU A 42 25.04 -12.08 -7.13
N SER A 43 25.71 -13.23 -7.11
CA SER A 43 26.18 -13.84 -8.35
C SER A 43 25.02 -14.34 -9.20
N VAL A 44 25.23 -14.38 -10.52
CA VAL A 44 24.26 -14.85 -11.53
C VAL A 44 23.67 -16.24 -11.24
N ASN A 45 24.36 -17.06 -10.45
CA ASN A 45 23.87 -18.37 -10.03
C ASN A 45 24.53 -18.88 -8.74
N ALA A 46 23.94 -19.91 -8.12
CA ALA A 46 24.42 -20.49 -6.86
C ALA A 46 25.82 -21.09 -6.99
N ALA A 47 26.14 -21.73 -8.13
CA ALA A 47 27.46 -22.31 -8.38
C ALA A 47 28.57 -21.24 -8.42
N THR A 48 28.27 -20.07 -8.99
CA THR A 48 29.18 -18.92 -8.99
C THR A 48 29.29 -18.36 -7.59
N ALA A 49 28.18 -18.22 -6.85
CA ALA A 49 28.21 -17.71 -5.49
C ALA A 49 29.11 -18.55 -4.56
N VAL A 50 29.12 -19.89 -4.70
CA VAL A 50 30.03 -20.78 -3.94
C VAL A 50 31.49 -20.38 -4.13
N LYS A 51 31.93 -19.99 -5.33
CA LYS A 51 33.32 -19.55 -5.58
C LYS A 51 33.69 -18.28 -4.80
N PHE A 52 32.75 -17.37 -4.63
CA PHE A 52 32.95 -16.14 -3.86
C PHE A 52 33.07 -16.46 -2.37
N PHE A 53 32.25 -17.38 -1.85
CA PHE A 53 32.36 -17.82 -0.45
C PHE A 53 33.58 -18.69 -0.17
N ASP A 54 34.03 -19.50 -1.13
CA ASP A 54 35.28 -20.24 -1.01
C ASP A 54 36.48 -19.28 -0.88
N ALA A 55 36.48 -18.17 -1.64
CA ALA A 55 37.52 -17.15 -1.54
C ALA A 55 37.45 -16.35 -0.22
N ALA A 56 36.24 -16.11 0.31
CA ALA A 56 36.02 -15.41 1.56
C ALA A 56 36.16 -16.30 2.81
N ARG A 57 36.24 -17.63 2.65
CA ARG A 57 36.03 -18.63 3.70
C ARG A 57 36.79 -18.33 4.99
N ASN A 58 38.06 -17.95 4.86
CA ASN A 58 38.99 -17.73 5.96
C ASN A 58 39.35 -16.25 6.16
N ASP A 59 38.57 -15.31 5.62
CA ASP A 59 38.84 -13.87 5.73
C ASP A 59 38.04 -13.24 6.89
N PRO A 60 38.63 -13.04 8.08
CA PRO A 60 37.90 -12.56 9.26
C PRO A 60 37.48 -11.09 9.14
N GLU A 61 38.03 -10.32 8.20
CA GLU A 61 37.71 -8.90 8.05
C GLU A 61 36.37 -8.67 7.32
N VAL A 62 35.91 -9.64 6.52
CA VAL A 62 34.70 -9.48 5.70
C VAL A 62 33.45 -10.07 6.36
N TRP A 63 33.59 -11.17 7.10
CA TRP A 63 32.45 -11.85 7.72
C TRP A 63 31.63 -10.97 8.67
N PRO A 64 32.20 -10.04 9.45
CA PRO A 64 31.41 -9.11 10.27
C PRO A 64 30.51 -8.16 9.47
N TRP A 65 30.67 -8.08 8.14
CA TRP A 65 29.88 -7.22 7.27
C TRP A 65 28.81 -7.96 6.48
N ILE A 66 28.91 -9.29 6.33
CA ILE A 66 27.96 -10.09 5.57
C ILE A 66 26.75 -10.40 6.46
N GLY A 67 25.57 -9.97 6.03
CA GLY A 67 24.30 -10.20 6.73
C GLY A 67 23.35 -11.14 5.99
N LEU A 68 23.60 -11.43 4.72
CA LEU A 68 22.77 -12.30 3.89
C LEU A 68 23.62 -12.98 2.81
N ILE A 69 23.46 -14.30 2.69
CA ILE A 69 24.05 -15.09 1.61
C ILE A 69 23.06 -15.12 0.45
N SER A 70 23.39 -14.52 -0.69
CA SER A 70 22.47 -14.39 -1.82
C SER A 70 23.02 -14.96 -3.13
N TYR A 71 22.09 -15.35 -4.01
CA TYR A 71 22.38 -15.79 -5.37
C TYR A 71 21.18 -15.53 -6.29
N HIS A 72 21.42 -15.50 -7.59
CA HIS A 72 20.36 -15.55 -8.60
C HIS A 72 20.16 -17.01 -9.05
N TRP A 73 19.12 -17.28 -9.84
CA TRP A 73 18.79 -18.67 -10.21
C TRP A 73 19.17 -19.06 -11.66
N TYR A 74 19.93 -18.23 -12.39
CA TYR A 74 20.18 -18.51 -13.81
C TYR A 74 21.08 -19.73 -14.05
N GLY A 75 21.03 -20.29 -15.26
CA GLY A 75 21.80 -21.49 -15.64
C GLY A 75 21.18 -22.80 -15.17
N GLN A 76 22.00 -23.86 -15.08
CA GLN A 76 21.60 -25.22 -14.71
C GLN A 76 22.34 -25.69 -13.45
N ASP A 77 21.90 -26.80 -12.86
CA ASP A 77 22.58 -27.53 -11.77
C ASP A 77 22.83 -26.72 -10.48
N ASN A 78 21.96 -25.75 -10.19
CA ASN A 78 22.13 -24.90 -9.02
C ASN A 78 21.94 -25.67 -7.69
N GLN A 79 21.12 -26.74 -7.67
CA GLN A 79 20.62 -27.40 -6.46
C GLN A 79 21.73 -27.87 -5.52
N THR A 80 22.78 -28.51 -6.05
CA THR A 80 23.93 -28.96 -5.24
C THR A 80 24.66 -27.78 -4.60
N SER A 81 24.73 -26.64 -5.31
CA SER A 81 25.39 -25.44 -4.80
C SER A 81 24.54 -24.72 -3.75
N MET A 82 23.21 -24.73 -3.88
CA MET A 82 22.30 -24.21 -2.86
C MET A 82 22.49 -24.92 -1.51
N VAL A 83 22.60 -26.25 -1.52
CA VAL A 83 22.83 -27.02 -0.29
C VAL A 83 24.13 -26.57 0.40
N LYS A 84 25.21 -26.41 -0.37
CA LYS A 84 26.48 -25.89 0.15
C LYS A 84 26.34 -24.49 0.74
N LEU A 85 25.66 -23.58 0.03
CA LEU A 85 25.43 -22.21 0.51
C LEU A 85 24.59 -22.18 1.79
N ARG A 86 23.56 -23.03 1.87
CA ARG A 86 22.76 -23.22 3.08
C ARG A 86 23.59 -23.69 4.26
N GLU A 87 24.45 -24.70 4.06
CA GLU A 87 25.36 -25.20 5.09
C GLU A 87 26.32 -24.12 5.58
N TYR A 88 26.91 -23.36 4.64
CA TYR A 88 27.74 -22.19 4.96
C TYR A 88 27.01 -21.15 5.81
N ALA A 89 25.75 -20.86 5.46
CA ALA A 89 24.93 -19.89 6.17
C ALA A 89 24.61 -20.39 7.58
N ALA A 90 24.27 -21.68 7.72
CA ALA A 90 23.95 -22.32 8.99
C ALA A 90 25.14 -22.28 9.98
N GLU A 91 26.35 -22.59 9.52
CA GLU A 91 27.58 -22.49 10.34
C GLU A 91 27.78 -21.09 10.92
N ARG A 92 27.31 -20.05 10.22
CA ARG A 92 27.52 -18.64 10.56
C ARG A 92 26.27 -17.95 11.09
N LYS A 93 25.16 -18.68 11.24
CA LYS A 93 23.85 -18.14 11.65
C LYS A 93 23.38 -17.00 10.76
N LEU A 94 23.62 -17.12 9.46
CA LEU A 94 23.19 -16.16 8.44
C LEU A 94 21.96 -16.69 7.69
N PRO A 95 21.04 -15.80 7.27
CA PRO A 95 20.01 -16.16 6.31
C PRO A 95 20.58 -16.36 4.90
N THR A 96 19.82 -17.07 4.06
CA THR A 96 20.05 -17.18 2.61
C THR A 96 18.92 -16.54 1.82
N ALA A 97 19.22 -16.12 0.59
CA ALA A 97 18.29 -15.49 -0.33
C ALA A 97 18.49 -15.92 -1.77
N GLN A 98 17.38 -16.02 -2.51
CA GLN A 98 17.39 -15.89 -3.96
C GLN A 98 16.87 -14.49 -4.29
N THR A 99 17.65 -13.72 -5.06
CA THR A 99 17.45 -12.25 -5.15
C THR A 99 17.11 -11.77 -6.56
N GLU A 100 17.18 -12.65 -7.56
CA GLU A 100 16.84 -12.29 -8.92
C GLU A 100 16.58 -13.52 -9.78
N PHE A 101 15.46 -13.54 -10.52
CA PHE A 101 15.17 -14.56 -11.52
C PHE A 101 13.99 -14.18 -12.42
N THR A 102 14.00 -14.66 -13.66
CA THR A 102 12.93 -14.40 -14.64
C THR A 102 12.07 -15.61 -15.03
N ASN A 103 12.61 -16.84 -15.03
CA ASN A 103 11.92 -18.04 -15.51
C ASN A 103 11.14 -18.75 -14.39
N LEU A 104 10.19 -18.01 -13.80
CA LEU A 104 9.55 -18.36 -12.54
C LEU A 104 8.70 -19.63 -12.63
N THR A 105 8.77 -20.46 -11.59
CA THR A 105 7.83 -21.56 -11.33
C THR A 105 7.72 -21.75 -9.81
N MET A 106 6.67 -22.43 -9.36
CA MET A 106 6.58 -22.84 -7.94
C MET A 106 7.61 -23.93 -7.58
N ASP A 107 8.13 -24.69 -8.55
CA ASP A 107 9.23 -25.64 -8.32
C ASP A 107 10.51 -24.91 -7.90
N HIS A 108 10.84 -23.78 -8.53
CA HIS A 108 12.01 -22.98 -8.18
C HIS A 108 11.90 -22.42 -6.76
N LEU A 109 10.78 -21.81 -6.41
CA LEU A 109 10.54 -21.34 -5.04
C LEU A 109 10.64 -22.48 -4.03
N TYR A 110 10.08 -23.64 -4.33
CA TYR A 110 10.18 -24.79 -3.43
C TYR A 110 11.64 -25.22 -3.24
N ASP A 111 12.38 -25.38 -4.34
CA ASP A 111 13.78 -25.84 -4.29
C ASP A 111 14.64 -24.83 -3.52
N ASP A 112 14.43 -23.52 -3.72
CA ASP A 112 15.05 -22.45 -2.93
C ASP A 112 14.79 -22.60 -1.43
N MET A 113 13.52 -22.76 -1.06
CA MET A 113 13.09 -22.85 0.34
C MET A 113 13.61 -24.11 1.03
N VAL A 114 13.66 -25.24 0.31
CA VAL A 114 14.02 -26.56 0.87
C VAL A 114 15.52 -26.82 0.78
N LEU A 115 16.12 -26.65 -0.39
CA LEU A 115 17.54 -26.94 -0.65
C LEU A 115 18.44 -25.77 -0.26
N GLY A 116 18.06 -24.55 -0.66
CA GLY A 116 18.80 -23.32 -0.34
C GLY A 116 18.54 -22.78 1.06
N GLY A 117 17.48 -23.26 1.73
CA GLY A 117 17.07 -22.74 3.04
C GLY A 117 16.69 -21.26 2.99
N VAL A 118 16.27 -20.78 1.82
CA VAL A 118 16.04 -19.37 1.55
C VAL A 118 15.00 -18.79 2.49
N SER A 119 15.31 -17.63 3.07
CA SER A 119 14.42 -16.84 3.93
C SER A 119 13.86 -15.61 3.21
N TYR A 120 14.30 -15.38 1.97
CA TYR A 120 13.98 -14.21 1.17
C TYR A 120 14.07 -14.52 -0.32
N TRP A 121 13.00 -14.26 -1.07
CA TRP A 121 12.86 -14.67 -2.48
C TRP A 121 12.36 -13.50 -3.33
N GLU A 122 13.09 -13.16 -4.39
CA GLU A 122 12.79 -12.03 -5.27
C GLU A 122 12.69 -12.46 -6.74
N ILE A 123 11.87 -11.70 -7.47
CA ILE A 123 11.76 -11.79 -8.91
C ILE A 123 12.52 -10.62 -9.55
N TYR A 124 13.03 -10.82 -10.76
CA TYR A 124 13.83 -9.81 -11.48
C TYR A 124 13.15 -8.44 -11.58
N ASP A 125 11.84 -8.44 -11.89
CA ASP A 125 11.08 -7.21 -12.04
C ASP A 125 9.64 -7.41 -11.56
N THR A 126 9.14 -6.41 -10.84
CA THR A 126 7.78 -6.40 -10.30
C THR A 126 6.77 -6.00 -11.38
N ALA A 127 7.16 -5.07 -12.28
CA ALA A 127 6.29 -4.60 -13.33
C ALA A 127 7.03 -3.85 -14.45
N SER A 128 6.88 -4.38 -15.67
CA SER A 128 7.21 -3.64 -16.88
C SER A 128 6.25 -3.99 -18.02
N PRO A 129 6.20 -3.17 -19.08
CA PRO A 129 5.44 -3.50 -20.29
C PRO A 129 5.93 -4.78 -20.97
N GLU A 130 7.18 -5.17 -20.74
CA GLU A 130 7.89 -6.23 -21.46
C GLU A 130 8.05 -7.52 -20.64
N TYR A 131 7.94 -7.46 -19.31
CA TYR A 131 8.06 -8.62 -18.41
C TYR A 131 6.82 -8.78 -17.53
N GLN A 132 6.05 -9.84 -17.82
CA GLN A 132 4.72 -10.06 -17.26
C GLN A 132 4.69 -11.07 -16.11
N ALA A 133 5.64 -11.08 -15.18
CA ALA A 133 5.65 -12.10 -14.12
C ALA A 133 4.63 -11.85 -12.99
N ALA A 134 4.83 -10.78 -12.22
CA ALA A 134 3.93 -10.41 -11.14
C ALA A 134 2.82 -9.45 -11.63
N LEU A 135 3.17 -8.45 -12.44
CA LEU A 135 2.23 -7.56 -13.09
C LEU A 135 2.47 -7.60 -14.61
N SER A 136 1.42 -7.80 -15.39
CA SER A 136 1.46 -7.96 -16.86
C SER A 136 1.11 -6.69 -17.62
N HIS A 137 0.54 -5.69 -16.94
CA HIS A 137 0.20 -4.39 -17.50
C HIS A 137 0.17 -3.38 -16.37
N ILE A 138 0.78 -2.22 -16.57
CA ILE A 138 0.59 -1.04 -15.73
C ILE A 138 0.36 0.17 -16.63
N SER A 139 -0.70 0.90 -16.36
CA SER A 139 -0.97 2.25 -16.88
C SER A 139 -1.29 3.16 -15.70
N SER A 140 -1.48 4.46 -15.96
CA SER A 140 -1.89 5.42 -14.92
C SER A 140 -3.26 5.11 -14.31
N THR A 141 -4.08 4.29 -14.96
CA THR A 141 -5.47 4.03 -14.57
C THR A 141 -5.84 2.55 -14.40
N SER A 142 -4.96 1.62 -14.78
CA SER A 142 -5.22 0.18 -14.67
C SER A 142 -3.95 -0.64 -14.55
N TYR A 143 -4.08 -1.82 -13.93
CA TYR A 143 -3.04 -2.83 -13.94
C TYR A 143 -3.65 -4.23 -14.13
N LYS A 144 -2.83 -5.19 -14.57
CA LYS A 144 -3.20 -6.60 -14.67
C LYS A 144 -2.16 -7.45 -13.98
N TYR A 145 -2.62 -8.53 -13.35
CA TYR A 145 -1.73 -9.52 -12.73
C TYR A 145 -1.06 -10.37 -13.80
N GLY A 146 0.21 -10.71 -13.57
CA GLY A 146 0.93 -11.67 -14.40
C GLY A 146 0.59 -13.12 -14.05
N PRO A 147 0.91 -14.08 -14.95
CA PRO A 147 0.71 -15.52 -14.78
C PRO A 147 1.22 -16.16 -13.48
N TRP A 148 2.10 -15.51 -12.73
CA TRP A 148 2.67 -16.10 -11.51
C TRP A 148 2.21 -15.43 -10.23
N TYR A 149 1.54 -14.27 -10.33
CA TYR A 149 1.11 -13.50 -9.18
C TYR A 149 0.30 -14.33 -8.19
N TRP A 150 -0.74 -15.02 -8.67
CA TRP A 150 -1.66 -15.74 -7.81
C TRP A 150 -1.03 -16.98 -7.18
N SER A 151 -0.12 -17.65 -7.89
CA SER A 151 0.64 -18.79 -7.36
C SER A 151 1.61 -18.36 -6.26
N PHE A 152 2.38 -17.29 -6.48
CA PHE A 152 3.25 -16.75 -5.43
C PHE A 152 2.48 -16.14 -4.26
N ARG A 153 1.29 -15.58 -4.51
CA ARG A 153 0.39 -15.09 -3.48
C ARG A 153 -0.01 -16.20 -2.50
N GLN A 154 -0.13 -17.45 -2.94
CA GLN A 154 -0.38 -18.59 -2.03
C GLN A 154 0.73 -18.78 -0.98
N VAL A 155 1.91 -18.21 -1.20
CA VAL A 155 2.97 -18.18 -0.18
C VAL A 155 3.02 -16.80 0.48
N SER A 156 3.30 -15.74 -0.29
CA SER A 156 3.60 -14.40 0.26
C SER A 156 2.45 -13.73 1.01
N HIS A 157 1.20 -14.12 0.73
CA HIS A 157 0.02 -13.59 1.43
C HIS A 157 -0.21 -14.27 2.79
N PHE A 158 0.19 -15.54 2.93
CA PHE A 158 -0.07 -16.36 4.11
C PHE A 158 1.16 -16.49 5.01
N VAL A 159 2.35 -16.59 4.42
CA VAL A 159 3.64 -16.63 5.12
C VAL A 159 4.16 -15.20 5.22
N ARG A 160 4.23 -14.66 6.44
CA ARG A 160 4.62 -13.27 6.72
C ARG A 160 6.02 -13.19 7.31
N PRO A 161 6.71 -12.03 7.21
CA PRO A 161 8.03 -11.86 7.81
C PRO A 161 8.04 -12.28 9.29
N GLY A 162 9.04 -13.07 9.68
CA GLY A 162 9.17 -13.67 11.00
C GLY A 162 8.57 -15.08 11.13
N ALA A 163 7.86 -15.59 10.13
CA ALA A 163 7.51 -17.00 10.06
C ALA A 163 8.75 -17.87 9.83
N VAL A 164 8.78 -19.02 10.48
CA VAL A 164 9.87 -20.00 10.37
C VAL A 164 9.39 -21.18 9.55
N ARG A 165 10.14 -21.57 8.51
CA ARG A 165 9.85 -22.81 7.79
C ARG A 165 10.12 -23.99 8.72
N ILE A 166 9.12 -24.85 8.89
CA ILE A 166 9.26 -26.11 9.63
C ILE A 166 9.40 -27.27 8.64
N GLU A 167 9.88 -28.43 9.12
CA GLU A 167 10.02 -29.61 8.28
C GLU A 167 8.65 -30.15 7.86
N SER A 168 8.52 -30.52 6.59
CA SER A 168 7.33 -31.15 6.03
C SER A 168 7.74 -32.14 4.95
N VAL A 169 7.08 -33.30 4.94
CA VAL A 169 7.36 -34.38 3.98
C VAL A 169 6.06 -34.79 3.31
N SER A 170 6.13 -34.99 1.99
CA SER A 170 5.04 -35.59 1.23
C SER A 170 5.38 -37.05 0.93
N SER A 171 4.46 -37.96 1.24
CA SER A 171 4.55 -39.37 0.81
C SER A 171 4.23 -39.54 -0.68
N ASP A 172 3.64 -38.53 -1.32
CA ASP A 172 3.39 -38.49 -2.76
C ASP A 172 4.51 -37.70 -3.47
N PRO A 173 5.36 -38.35 -4.29
CA PRO A 173 6.50 -37.70 -4.95
C PRO A 173 6.08 -36.66 -6.01
N GLN A 174 4.79 -36.63 -6.38
CA GLN A 174 4.23 -35.66 -7.31
C GLN A 174 3.57 -34.46 -6.61
N LEU A 175 3.49 -34.48 -5.28
CA LEU A 175 2.99 -33.38 -4.48
C LEU A 175 4.12 -32.80 -3.62
N ARG A 176 4.40 -31.51 -3.79
CA ARG A 176 5.35 -30.79 -2.94
C ARG A 176 4.62 -30.14 -1.78
N CYS A 177 5.25 -30.07 -0.61
CA CYS A 177 4.70 -29.42 0.57
C CYS A 177 5.72 -28.53 1.29
N LEU A 178 5.30 -27.33 1.66
CA LEU A 178 6.01 -26.46 2.58
C LEU A 178 5.13 -26.23 3.81
N ALA A 179 5.75 -26.10 4.99
CA ALA A 179 5.06 -25.72 6.19
C ALA A 179 5.81 -24.60 6.92
N PHE A 180 5.07 -23.71 7.56
CA PHE A 180 5.60 -22.56 8.28
C PHE A 180 4.87 -22.37 9.60
N GLU A 181 5.58 -21.85 10.59
CA GLU A 181 5.02 -21.52 11.90
C GLU A 181 5.40 -20.09 12.31
N GLN A 182 4.44 -19.37 12.87
CA GLN A 182 4.65 -18.07 13.50
C GLN A 182 3.65 -17.89 14.63
N GLN A 183 4.14 -17.66 15.86
CA GLN A 183 3.27 -17.41 17.02
C GLN A 183 2.17 -18.47 17.17
N GLU A 184 2.55 -19.76 17.12
CA GLU A 184 1.66 -20.93 17.19
C GLU A 184 0.65 -21.07 16.03
N ARG A 185 0.69 -20.18 15.03
CA ARG A 185 -0.09 -20.31 13.80
C ARG A 185 0.69 -21.11 12.77
N GLN A 186 0.01 -22.03 12.10
CA GLN A 186 0.60 -22.86 11.05
C GLN A 186 0.05 -22.48 9.68
N VAL A 187 0.94 -22.51 8.69
CA VAL A 187 0.61 -22.39 7.27
C VAL A 187 1.20 -23.58 6.55
N VAL A 188 0.42 -24.28 5.74
CA VAL A 188 0.85 -25.39 4.89
C VAL A 188 0.53 -25.06 3.45
N VAL A 189 1.54 -25.13 2.57
CA VAL A 189 1.40 -24.89 1.13
C VAL A 189 1.64 -26.20 0.40
N LEU A 190 0.65 -26.65 -0.38
CA LEU A 190 0.68 -27.85 -1.20
C LEU A 190 0.74 -27.45 -2.68
N MET A 191 1.67 -28.03 -3.43
CA MET A 191 1.88 -27.70 -4.85
C MET A 191 1.72 -28.96 -5.70
N ASN A 192 0.66 -29.02 -6.51
CA ASN A 192 0.37 -30.11 -7.44
C ASN A 192 0.56 -29.62 -8.89
N ILE A 193 1.82 -29.39 -9.24
CA ILE A 193 2.22 -28.70 -10.48
C ILE A 193 3.02 -29.60 -11.44
N LYS A 194 3.06 -30.92 -11.18
CA LYS A 194 3.74 -31.88 -12.05
C LYS A 194 2.75 -32.53 -13.02
N ARG A 195 3.14 -32.65 -14.29
CA ARG A 195 2.34 -33.35 -15.30
C ARG A 195 2.40 -34.88 -15.09
N PRO A 196 1.31 -35.62 -15.40
CA PRO A 196 -0.02 -35.12 -15.74
C PRO A 196 -0.69 -34.46 -14.52
N PHE A 197 -1.42 -33.37 -14.76
CA PHE A 197 -2.08 -32.55 -13.72
C PHE A 197 -3.32 -33.25 -13.13
N THR A 198 -3.13 -34.40 -12.51
CA THR A 198 -4.19 -35.18 -11.90
C THR A 198 -4.51 -34.62 -10.50
N PRO A 199 -5.79 -34.36 -10.16
CA PRO A 199 -6.18 -33.99 -8.81
C PRO A 199 -5.77 -35.03 -7.76
N ARG A 200 -5.43 -34.58 -6.55
CA ARG A 200 -4.95 -35.43 -5.45
C ARG A 200 -5.79 -35.20 -4.21
N VAL A 201 -6.31 -36.27 -3.62
CA VAL A 201 -6.85 -36.23 -2.26
C VAL A 201 -5.69 -36.41 -1.30
N THR A 202 -5.49 -35.44 -0.40
CA THR A 202 -4.33 -35.37 0.48
C THR A 202 -4.77 -35.13 1.90
N THR A 203 -4.31 -36.00 2.81
CA THR A 203 -4.47 -35.79 4.26
C THR A 203 -3.20 -35.16 4.80
N VAL A 204 -3.30 -33.93 5.28
CA VAL A 204 -2.25 -33.26 6.04
C VAL A 204 -2.36 -33.70 7.50
N THR A 205 -1.22 -34.00 8.12
CA THR A 205 -1.12 -34.38 9.54
C THR A 205 -0.14 -33.45 10.25
N GLY A 206 -0.20 -33.39 11.59
CA GLY A 206 0.67 -32.52 12.40
C GLY A 206 0.17 -31.08 12.52
N LEU A 207 -1.09 -30.82 12.16
CA LEU A 207 -1.75 -29.54 12.41
C LEU A 207 -2.13 -29.44 13.88
N ARG A 208 -2.01 -28.25 14.47
CA ARG A 208 -2.55 -27.95 15.80
C ARG A 208 -4.09 -27.95 15.74
N PRO A 209 -4.79 -28.36 16.81
CA PRO A 209 -6.24 -28.25 16.86
C PRO A 209 -6.67 -26.79 16.71
N GLY A 210 -7.71 -26.53 15.91
CA GLY A 210 -8.18 -25.17 15.68
C GLY A 210 -8.93 -24.96 14.37
N THR A 211 -9.14 -23.69 14.03
CA THR A 211 -9.85 -23.26 12.83
C THR A 211 -8.85 -22.91 11.74
N TYR A 212 -9.07 -23.42 10.53
CA TYR A 212 -8.21 -23.18 9.38
C TYR A 212 -9.04 -22.70 8.18
N GLY A 213 -8.46 -21.78 7.40
CA GLY A 213 -8.93 -21.48 6.06
C GLY A 213 -8.19 -22.34 5.04
N VAL A 214 -8.82 -22.57 3.90
CA VAL A 214 -8.19 -23.25 2.77
C VAL A 214 -8.37 -22.38 1.53
N SER A 215 -7.25 -21.96 0.94
CA SER A 215 -7.20 -21.14 -0.27
C SER A 215 -6.49 -21.91 -1.38
N HIS A 216 -6.84 -21.68 -2.63
CA HIS A 216 -6.06 -22.21 -3.75
C HIS A 216 -5.98 -21.24 -4.92
N THR A 217 -5.10 -21.55 -5.86
CA THR A 217 -5.12 -21.02 -7.23
C THR A 217 -4.86 -22.16 -8.20
N VAL A 218 -5.48 -22.12 -9.37
CA VAL A 218 -5.37 -23.18 -10.40
C VAL A 218 -4.92 -22.56 -11.71
N GLY A 219 -3.86 -23.11 -12.28
CA GLY A 219 -3.20 -22.61 -13.48
C GLY A 219 -2.51 -21.26 -13.25
N SER A 220 -1.84 -20.79 -14.29
CA SER A 220 -1.14 -19.50 -14.28
C SER A 220 -2.09 -18.29 -14.36
N SER A 221 -3.29 -18.45 -14.94
CA SER A 221 -4.27 -17.36 -15.04
C SER A 221 -5.37 -17.39 -13.97
N GLY A 222 -5.37 -18.39 -13.08
CA GLY A 222 -6.35 -18.49 -12.01
C GLY A 222 -6.22 -17.35 -11.01
N VAL A 223 -7.34 -16.87 -10.48
CA VAL A 223 -7.37 -16.03 -9.28
C VAL A 223 -7.39 -16.92 -8.03
N THR A 224 -7.15 -16.34 -6.86
CA THR A 224 -7.32 -17.08 -5.60
C THR A 224 -8.80 -17.31 -5.32
N ASP A 225 -9.17 -18.57 -5.02
CA ASP A 225 -10.46 -18.90 -4.39
C ASP A 225 -10.24 -19.32 -2.94
N GLU A 226 -11.08 -18.83 -2.04
CA GLU A 226 -11.21 -19.36 -0.68
C GLU A 226 -12.23 -20.51 -0.68
N LEU A 227 -11.82 -21.69 -0.23
CA LEU A 227 -12.61 -22.93 -0.17
C LEU A 227 -13.37 -23.09 1.16
N GLY A 228 -13.41 -22.02 1.95
CA GLY A 228 -14.10 -21.93 3.23
C GLY A 228 -13.31 -22.46 4.43
N VAL A 229 -13.96 -22.41 5.59
CA VAL A 229 -13.39 -22.77 6.88
C VAL A 229 -13.39 -24.28 7.10
N ARG A 230 -12.38 -24.78 7.81
CA ARG A 230 -12.23 -26.16 8.27
C ARG A 230 -11.88 -26.18 9.75
N THR A 231 -12.28 -27.24 10.43
CA THR A 231 -11.90 -27.49 11.84
C THR A 231 -10.94 -28.67 11.88
N VAL A 232 -9.83 -28.50 12.59
CA VAL A 232 -8.86 -29.54 12.88
C VAL A 232 -9.05 -29.97 14.32
N GLY A 233 -9.27 -31.27 14.53
CA GLY A 233 -9.46 -31.88 15.85
C GLY A 233 -8.14 -32.16 16.57
N GLN A 234 -8.23 -32.90 17.67
CA GLN A 234 -7.07 -33.32 18.47
C GLN A 234 -6.15 -34.32 17.76
N ASP A 235 -6.65 -34.97 16.71
CA ASP A 235 -5.88 -35.85 15.83
C ASP A 235 -4.94 -35.08 14.89
N GLY A 236 -5.12 -33.75 14.77
CA GLY A 236 -4.24 -32.88 14.01
C GLY A 236 -4.28 -33.14 12.51
N THR A 237 -5.40 -33.64 11.98
CA THR A 237 -5.55 -34.01 10.58
C THR A 237 -6.51 -33.12 9.81
N LEU A 238 -6.22 -32.91 8.52
CA LEU A 238 -7.13 -32.26 7.57
C LEU A 238 -6.99 -32.88 6.18
N THR A 239 -8.09 -33.38 5.62
CA THR A 239 -8.14 -33.87 4.23
C THR A 239 -8.61 -32.77 3.28
N VAL A 240 -7.86 -32.56 2.21
CA VAL A 240 -8.17 -31.60 1.14
C VAL A 240 -8.01 -32.26 -0.23
N THR A 241 -8.70 -31.75 -1.24
CA THR A 241 -8.46 -32.12 -2.65
C THR A 241 -7.62 -31.04 -3.31
N VAL A 242 -6.37 -31.34 -3.60
CA VAL A 242 -5.44 -30.46 -4.32
C VAL A 242 -5.66 -30.66 -5.83
N LYS A 243 -6.21 -29.66 -6.52
CA LYS A 243 -6.45 -29.72 -7.97
C LYS A 243 -5.14 -29.91 -8.75
N GLY A 244 -5.20 -30.42 -9.97
CA GLY A 244 -4.05 -30.42 -10.86
C GLY A 244 -3.68 -29.00 -11.29
N ASP A 245 -2.39 -28.77 -11.54
CA ASP A 245 -1.84 -27.45 -11.89
C ASP A 245 -2.19 -26.38 -10.84
N SER A 246 -2.07 -26.71 -9.55
CA SER A 246 -2.53 -25.81 -8.48
C SER A 246 -1.53 -25.65 -7.35
N THR A 247 -1.66 -24.51 -6.66
CA THR A 247 -1.06 -24.27 -5.35
C THR A 247 -2.19 -24.03 -4.35
N LEU A 248 -2.22 -24.80 -3.28
CA LEU A 248 -3.23 -24.75 -2.22
C LEU A 248 -2.56 -24.40 -0.90
N THR A 249 -3.16 -23.51 -0.13
CA THR A 249 -2.67 -23.07 1.17
C THR A 249 -3.70 -23.32 2.26
N ILE A 250 -3.30 -24.03 3.30
CA ILE A 250 -4.04 -24.18 4.55
C ILE A 250 -3.41 -23.21 5.54
N TYR A 251 -4.20 -22.36 6.19
CA TYR A 251 -3.69 -21.33 7.10
C TYR A 251 -4.55 -21.24 8.37
N SER A 252 -3.91 -21.08 9.53
CA SER A 252 -4.64 -20.87 10.79
C SER A 252 -5.51 -19.62 10.72
N ARG A 253 -6.77 -19.74 11.12
CA ARG A 253 -7.75 -18.65 11.25
C ARG A 253 -8.11 -18.44 12.71
N ASP A 254 -8.53 -17.21 13.03
CA ASP A 254 -9.10 -16.93 14.33
C ASP A 254 -10.47 -17.62 14.43
N ALA A 255 -10.76 -18.20 15.58
CA ALA A 255 -12.02 -18.93 15.79
C ALA A 255 -13.24 -17.99 15.83
N VAL A 256 -13.03 -16.73 16.21
CA VAL A 256 -14.06 -15.70 16.25
C VAL A 256 -13.97 -14.88 14.98
N ASN A 257 -15.03 -14.89 14.17
CA ASN A 257 -15.14 -13.98 13.05
C ASN A 257 -15.28 -12.54 13.55
N ARG A 258 -14.59 -11.58 12.94
CA ARG A 258 -14.61 -10.16 13.28
C ARG A 258 -15.23 -9.36 12.15
N PRO A 259 -15.83 -8.19 12.44
CA PRO A 259 -16.45 -7.39 11.38
C PRO A 259 -15.41 -6.90 10.35
N PRO A 260 -15.83 -6.74 9.08
CA PRO A 260 -14.96 -6.22 8.05
C PRO A 260 -14.57 -4.75 8.32
N THR A 261 -13.38 -4.36 7.90
CA THR A 261 -12.91 -2.98 7.97
C THR A 261 -13.00 -2.33 6.60
N VAL A 262 -13.86 -1.30 6.48
CA VAL A 262 -13.92 -0.46 5.27
C VAL A 262 -12.78 0.56 5.35
N ILE A 263 -11.85 0.49 4.38
CA ILE A 263 -10.62 1.30 4.33
C ILE A 263 -10.71 2.44 3.31
N GLU A 264 -11.64 2.37 2.36
CA GLU A 264 -11.92 3.45 1.41
C GLU A 264 -13.43 3.48 1.12
N TRP A 265 -14.02 4.68 1.07
CA TRP A 265 -15.38 4.93 0.60
C TRP A 265 -15.47 6.36 0.07
N ARG A 266 -15.49 6.54 -1.25
CA ARG A 266 -15.50 7.88 -1.86
C ARG A 266 -16.14 7.90 -3.23
N SER A 267 -16.49 9.09 -3.69
CA SER A 267 -16.68 9.36 -5.11
C SER A 267 -15.35 9.73 -5.77
N GLN A 268 -15.30 9.56 -7.09
CA GLN A 268 -14.23 10.06 -7.94
C GLN A 268 -14.86 10.61 -9.22
N PRO A 269 -14.80 11.94 -9.46
CA PRO A 269 -14.22 12.99 -8.59
C PRO A 269 -14.96 13.20 -7.24
N ASP A 270 -14.39 14.00 -6.33
CA ASP A 270 -14.96 14.30 -5.00
C ASP A 270 -16.20 15.21 -5.05
N PHE A 271 -16.39 15.93 -6.15
CA PHE A 271 -17.56 16.72 -6.48
C PHE A 271 -17.80 16.67 -8.00
N LEU A 272 -18.98 17.09 -8.45
CA LEU A 272 -19.32 17.16 -9.87
C LEU A 272 -19.74 18.57 -10.26
N LYS A 273 -19.28 19.04 -11.43
CA LYS A 273 -19.81 20.24 -12.07
C LYS A 273 -20.57 19.85 -13.31
N LEU A 274 -21.76 20.40 -13.49
CA LEU A 274 -22.50 20.27 -14.75
C LEU A 274 -21.66 20.86 -15.90
N PRO A 275 -21.71 20.28 -17.11
CA PRO A 275 -22.68 19.28 -17.59
C PRO A 275 -22.29 17.81 -17.34
N ALA A 276 -21.26 17.52 -16.52
CA ALA A 276 -20.98 16.14 -16.16
C ALA A 276 -22.11 15.60 -15.25
N THR A 277 -22.62 14.41 -15.55
CA THR A 277 -23.79 13.81 -14.87
C THR A 277 -23.52 12.40 -14.35
N THR A 278 -22.26 11.98 -14.40
CA THR A 278 -21.83 10.65 -13.99
C THR A 278 -20.52 10.74 -13.22
N LEU A 279 -20.31 9.82 -12.27
CA LEU A 279 -19.04 9.62 -11.60
C LEU A 279 -18.88 8.19 -11.11
N THR A 280 -17.71 7.88 -10.55
CA THR A 280 -17.44 6.56 -9.97
C THR A 280 -17.52 6.59 -8.44
N LEU A 281 -18.26 5.67 -7.84
CA LEU A 281 -18.21 5.36 -6.41
C LEU A 281 -17.27 4.17 -6.18
N ARG A 282 -16.38 4.28 -5.19
CA ARG A 282 -15.38 3.26 -4.87
C ARG A 282 -15.42 2.92 -3.39
N CYS A 283 -15.30 1.63 -3.11
CA CYS A 283 -15.14 1.07 -1.78
C CYS A 283 -14.01 0.05 -1.80
N ALA A 284 -13.13 0.12 -0.81
CA ALA A 284 -12.19 -0.94 -0.49
C ALA A 284 -12.42 -1.38 0.96
N ALA A 285 -12.46 -2.68 1.19
CA ALA A 285 -12.64 -3.26 2.50
C ALA A 285 -11.78 -4.52 2.65
N THR A 286 -11.41 -4.82 3.89
CA THR A 286 -10.66 -6.01 4.25
C THR A 286 -11.37 -6.74 5.37
N ASP A 287 -11.24 -8.07 5.38
CA ASP A 287 -11.72 -8.91 6.45
C ASP A 287 -10.51 -9.46 7.24
N PRO A 288 -10.51 -9.39 8.58
CA PRO A 288 -9.39 -9.90 9.38
C PRO A 288 -9.17 -11.42 9.22
N GLU A 289 -10.25 -12.18 9.06
CA GLU A 289 -10.23 -13.63 8.85
C GLU A 289 -10.20 -14.02 7.37
N ARG A 290 -10.25 -13.01 6.48
CA ARG A 290 -10.22 -13.13 5.02
C ARG A 290 -11.49 -13.76 4.46
N ASP A 291 -12.61 -13.58 5.15
CA ASP A 291 -13.90 -13.99 4.63
C ASP A 291 -14.27 -13.21 3.36
N MET A 292 -15.06 -13.89 2.52
CA MET A 292 -15.52 -13.31 1.26
C MET A 292 -16.44 -12.13 1.55
N LEU A 293 -16.08 -10.95 1.04
CA LEU A 293 -16.86 -9.74 1.22
C LEU A 293 -17.89 -9.54 0.10
N THR A 294 -19.09 -9.13 0.48
CA THR A 294 -20.16 -8.69 -0.42
C THR A 294 -20.44 -7.21 -0.23
N TYR A 295 -20.77 -6.53 -1.32
CA TYR A 295 -20.96 -5.08 -1.37
C TYR A 295 -22.39 -4.76 -1.80
N ALA A 296 -22.94 -3.66 -1.30
CA ALA A 296 -24.23 -3.12 -1.73
C ALA A 296 -24.23 -1.59 -1.61
N TRP A 297 -24.22 -0.91 -2.75
CA TRP A 297 -24.42 0.52 -2.89
C TRP A 297 -25.91 0.85 -2.98
N SER A 298 -26.29 1.98 -2.39
CA SER A 298 -27.65 2.52 -2.44
C SER A 298 -27.63 4.05 -2.48
N VAL A 299 -28.67 4.63 -3.08
CA VAL A 299 -28.94 6.07 -3.01
C VAL A 299 -29.84 6.31 -1.80
N VAL A 300 -29.32 7.01 -0.78
CA VAL A 300 -30.05 7.32 0.45
C VAL A 300 -30.92 8.56 0.26
N SER A 301 -30.36 9.61 -0.34
CA SER A 301 -31.10 10.81 -0.72
C SER A 301 -30.48 11.47 -1.95
N GLN A 302 -31.30 12.21 -2.70
CA GLN A 302 -30.90 12.97 -3.87
C GLN A 302 -31.76 14.25 -3.99
N PRO A 303 -31.32 15.28 -4.73
CA PRO A 303 -32.11 16.48 -4.96
C PRO A 303 -33.44 16.15 -5.63
N LYS A 304 -34.47 16.95 -5.35
CA LYS A 304 -35.79 16.79 -5.96
C LYS A 304 -35.69 16.90 -7.48
N GLY A 305 -36.22 15.90 -8.19
CA GLY A 305 -36.17 15.83 -9.66
C GLY A 305 -34.94 15.11 -10.23
N ALA A 306 -33.95 14.76 -9.39
CA ALA A 306 -32.88 13.86 -9.79
C ALA A 306 -33.39 12.40 -9.90
N ALA A 307 -32.75 11.61 -10.75
CA ALA A 307 -33.09 10.20 -10.99
C ALA A 307 -31.81 9.37 -11.10
N VAL A 308 -31.11 9.22 -9.98
CA VAL A 308 -29.81 8.54 -9.97
C VAL A 308 -29.96 7.03 -10.13
N THR A 309 -29.09 6.44 -10.93
CA THR A 309 -28.97 4.99 -11.09
C THR A 309 -27.54 4.53 -10.83
N LEU A 310 -27.39 3.29 -10.37
CA LEU A 310 -26.10 2.67 -10.08
C LEU A 310 -25.90 1.50 -11.05
N ALA A 311 -24.82 1.52 -11.83
CA ALA A 311 -24.58 0.53 -12.88
C ALA A 311 -24.33 -0.89 -12.32
N GLN A 312 -23.58 -0.99 -11.20
CA GLN A 312 -23.18 -2.25 -10.58
C GLN A 312 -23.25 -2.12 -9.05
N PRO A 313 -24.44 -2.01 -8.46
CA PRO A 313 -24.58 -1.69 -7.04
C PRO A 313 -23.98 -2.76 -6.12
N THR A 314 -23.74 -3.99 -6.59
CA THR A 314 -23.13 -5.07 -5.81
C THR A 314 -21.61 -5.19 -5.97
N ALA A 315 -20.99 -4.34 -6.78
CA ALA A 315 -19.55 -4.31 -6.97
C ALA A 315 -18.88 -3.31 -5.99
N PRO A 316 -17.61 -3.53 -5.60
CA PRO A 316 -16.87 -2.57 -4.78
C PRO A 316 -16.68 -1.22 -5.49
N THR A 317 -16.69 -1.21 -6.83
CA THR A 317 -16.67 0.00 -7.66
C THR A 317 -17.91 0.01 -8.56
N THR A 318 -18.65 1.11 -8.56
CA THR A 318 -19.82 1.31 -9.44
C THR A 318 -19.85 2.71 -10.01
N ARG A 319 -20.39 2.86 -11.22
CA ARG A 319 -20.74 4.18 -11.77
C ARG A 319 -22.09 4.61 -11.23
N ALA A 320 -22.20 5.88 -10.82
CA ALA A 320 -23.46 6.56 -10.56
C ALA A 320 -23.79 7.45 -11.77
N ASP A 321 -24.97 7.26 -12.35
CA ASP A 321 -25.48 8.00 -13.50
C ASP A 321 -26.69 8.86 -13.07
N GLY A 322 -27.07 9.86 -13.87
CA GLY A 322 -28.28 10.66 -13.62
C GLY A 322 -28.11 11.78 -12.59
N LEU A 323 -26.88 12.24 -12.35
CA LEU A 323 -26.53 13.36 -11.45
C LEU A 323 -26.77 14.71 -12.16
N THR A 324 -28.01 14.94 -12.58
CA THR A 324 -28.38 16.05 -13.47
C THR A 324 -28.86 17.31 -12.75
N VAL A 325 -29.20 17.19 -11.47
CA VAL A 325 -29.74 18.31 -10.67
C VAL A 325 -28.67 18.79 -9.68
N PRO A 326 -28.34 20.08 -9.64
CA PRO A 326 -27.44 20.63 -8.63
C PRO A 326 -27.98 20.39 -7.21
N GLY A 327 -27.09 20.08 -6.28
CA GLY A 327 -27.41 19.83 -4.89
C GLY A 327 -26.68 18.64 -4.28
N PRO A 328 -26.99 18.32 -3.02
CA PRO A 328 -26.35 17.23 -2.31
C PRO A 328 -26.95 15.86 -2.70
N TYR A 329 -26.07 14.90 -2.95
CA TYR A 329 -26.39 13.48 -3.12
C TYR A 329 -25.75 12.66 -2.00
N HIS A 330 -26.50 11.69 -1.50
CA HIS A 330 -26.07 10.81 -0.42
C HIS A 330 -26.12 9.37 -0.89
N PHE A 331 -24.96 8.73 -0.98
CA PHE A 331 -24.83 7.30 -1.24
C PHE A 331 -24.40 6.55 0.01
N ARG A 332 -24.83 5.29 0.13
CA ARG A 332 -24.39 4.39 1.19
C ARG A 332 -23.82 3.11 0.61
N ILE A 333 -22.65 2.72 1.09
CA ILE A 333 -22.08 1.39 0.88
C ILE A 333 -22.30 0.52 2.11
N THR A 334 -22.75 -0.71 1.87
CA THR A 334 -22.85 -1.76 2.88
C THR A 334 -21.89 -2.89 2.51
N VAL A 335 -21.03 -3.28 3.44
CA VAL A 335 -20.07 -4.39 3.29
C VAL A 335 -20.42 -5.49 4.29
N ARG A 336 -20.44 -6.74 3.84
CA ARG A 336 -20.73 -7.92 4.69
C ARG A 336 -19.73 -9.03 4.44
N ASP A 337 -19.37 -9.75 5.49
CA ASP A 337 -18.52 -10.95 5.51
C ASP A 337 -19.35 -12.26 5.66
N GLY A 338 -20.68 -12.14 5.71
CA GLY A 338 -21.62 -13.25 5.94
C GLY A 338 -22.16 -13.34 7.37
N ALA A 339 -21.49 -12.75 8.36
CA ALA A 339 -21.93 -12.72 9.76
C ALA A 339 -22.17 -11.30 10.30
N HIS A 340 -21.38 -10.34 9.83
CA HIS A 340 -21.38 -8.94 10.20
C HIS A 340 -21.78 -8.06 9.01
N THR A 341 -22.17 -6.83 9.33
CA THR A 341 -22.53 -5.81 8.36
C THR A 341 -21.96 -4.48 8.81
N VAL A 342 -21.22 -3.81 7.92
CA VAL A 342 -20.66 -2.48 8.15
C VAL A 342 -21.13 -1.53 7.06
N THR A 343 -21.50 -0.30 7.43
CA THR A 343 -21.98 0.72 6.49
C THR A 343 -21.11 1.98 6.52
N ARG A 344 -20.99 2.65 5.37
CA ARG A 344 -20.38 3.97 5.23
C ARG A 344 -21.18 4.85 4.27
N ASP A 345 -21.14 6.14 4.50
CA ASP A 345 -21.85 7.15 3.73
C ASP A 345 -20.87 7.98 2.88
N VAL A 346 -21.26 8.27 1.64
CA VAL A 346 -20.54 9.15 0.70
C VAL A 346 -21.45 10.33 0.38
N MET A 347 -21.03 11.52 0.79
CA MET A 347 -21.69 12.79 0.44
C MET A 347 -21.06 13.33 -0.84
N LEU A 348 -21.89 13.74 -1.80
CA LEU A 348 -21.44 14.34 -3.06
C LEU A 348 -22.16 15.66 -3.29
N GLY A 349 -21.40 16.71 -3.56
CA GLY A 349 -21.92 17.96 -4.11
C GLY A 349 -21.94 17.91 -5.64
N VAL A 350 -23.10 18.21 -6.24
CA VAL A 350 -23.21 18.51 -7.67
C VAL A 350 -23.53 19.99 -7.81
N PHE A 351 -22.75 20.69 -8.63
CA PHE A 351 -22.79 22.13 -8.74
C PHE A 351 -23.15 22.59 -10.15
N ASP A 352 -23.88 23.70 -10.22
CA ASP A 352 -24.15 24.41 -11.47
C ASP A 352 -23.08 25.47 -11.70
N GLY A 353 -22.07 25.13 -12.51
CA GLY A 353 -20.95 26.02 -12.78
C GLY A 353 -19.96 26.17 -11.61
N ASN A 354 -19.21 27.28 -11.63
CA ASN A 354 -18.13 27.57 -10.68
C ASN A 354 -18.69 27.99 -9.33
N GLN A 355 -18.22 27.38 -8.25
CA GLN A 355 -18.62 27.80 -6.90
C GLN A 355 -17.83 29.01 -6.45
N PRO A 356 -18.44 29.93 -5.68
CA PRO A 356 -17.73 31.05 -5.11
C PRO A 356 -16.72 30.58 -4.05
N PRO A 357 -15.60 31.30 -3.87
CA PRO A 357 -14.65 30.96 -2.82
C PRO A 357 -15.30 31.17 -1.46
N VAL A 358 -14.84 30.42 -0.46
CA VAL A 358 -15.33 30.48 0.93
C VAL A 358 -14.28 31.14 1.81
N PRO A 359 -14.51 32.39 2.26
CA PRO A 359 -13.64 33.05 3.22
C PRO A 359 -13.68 32.34 4.58
N VAL A 360 -12.52 32.21 5.22
CA VAL A 360 -12.35 31.54 6.52
C VAL A 360 -11.33 32.30 7.37
N ASP A 361 -11.34 32.08 8.68
CA ASP A 361 -10.33 32.64 9.60
C ASP A 361 -10.11 34.17 9.45
N ILE A 362 -11.21 34.93 9.36
CA ILE A 362 -11.17 36.39 9.25
C ILE A 362 -11.11 37.00 10.65
N HIS A 363 -10.01 37.68 10.96
CA HIS A 363 -9.80 38.33 12.26
C HIS A 363 -8.73 39.42 12.21
N ASN A 364 -8.56 40.11 13.34
CA ASN A 364 -7.39 40.94 13.60
C ASN A 364 -6.55 40.32 14.73
N ARG A 365 -5.23 40.49 14.63
CA ARG A 365 -4.25 40.00 15.61
C ARG A 365 -3.11 41.00 15.75
N ILE A 366 -2.38 40.93 16.86
CA ILE A 366 -1.15 41.72 17.11
C ILE A 366 -1.42 43.25 17.01
N PRO A 367 -2.17 43.81 17.97
CA PRO A 367 -2.90 43.15 19.04
C PRO A 367 -4.34 42.78 18.62
N VAL A 368 -4.93 41.76 19.25
CA VAL A 368 -6.37 41.46 19.07
C VAL A 368 -7.23 42.56 19.69
N TRP A 369 -6.80 43.04 20.86
CA TRP A 369 -7.44 44.14 21.59
C TRP A 369 -6.68 45.42 21.30
N VAL A 370 -7.26 46.29 20.48
CA VAL A 370 -6.57 47.47 19.92
C VAL A 370 -6.92 48.71 20.74
N ARG A 371 -5.93 49.46 21.22
CA ARG A 371 -6.12 50.79 21.81
C ARG A 371 -5.56 51.86 20.89
N VAL A 372 -5.99 53.11 21.09
CA VAL A 372 -5.46 54.29 20.38
C VAL A 372 -3.92 54.32 20.42
N LYS A 373 -3.31 54.00 21.57
CA LYS A 373 -1.85 53.97 21.72
C LYS A 373 -1.14 52.88 20.90
N ASP A 374 -1.85 51.81 20.54
CA ASP A 374 -1.29 50.73 19.72
C ASP A 374 -1.25 51.16 18.24
N GLY A 375 -2.10 52.12 17.84
CA GLY A 375 -2.06 52.81 16.54
C GLY A 375 -2.44 51.96 15.33
N GLY A 376 -2.67 50.67 15.51
CA GLY A 376 -2.91 49.71 14.44
C GLY A 376 -3.03 48.26 14.92
N THR A 377 -3.29 47.36 13.97
CA THR A 377 -3.37 45.91 14.15
C THR A 377 -3.02 45.19 12.84
N GLN A 378 -2.78 43.88 12.89
CA GLN A 378 -2.72 43.04 11.69
C GLN A 378 -4.09 42.42 11.38
N LEU A 379 -4.67 42.67 10.21
CA LEU A 379 -5.79 41.91 9.66
C LEU A 379 -5.27 40.61 9.03
N ARG A 380 -6.05 39.54 9.17
CA ARG A 380 -5.83 38.25 8.53
C ARG A 380 -7.15 37.66 8.09
N GLY A 381 -7.13 37.02 6.93
CA GLY A 381 -8.23 36.24 6.38
C GLY A 381 -7.66 35.14 5.51
N GLY A 382 -8.27 33.97 5.54
CA GLY A 382 -8.05 32.88 4.60
C GLY A 382 -9.23 32.73 3.65
N ALA A 383 -9.06 31.90 2.64
CA ALA A 383 -10.15 31.39 1.83
C ALA A 383 -9.75 30.06 1.21
N TRP A 384 -10.75 29.27 0.86
CA TRP A 384 -10.58 28.08 0.06
C TRP A 384 -11.66 28.04 -1.02
N ASP A 385 -11.38 27.24 -2.04
CA ASP A 385 -12.22 27.07 -3.21
C ASP A 385 -12.28 25.58 -3.53
N ILE A 386 -13.48 25.06 -3.83
CA ILE A 386 -13.68 23.61 -3.97
C ILE A 386 -13.09 23.09 -5.29
N GLU A 387 -13.11 23.94 -6.32
CA GLU A 387 -12.44 23.74 -7.61
C GLU A 387 -10.92 23.87 -7.52
N ARG A 388 -10.42 24.48 -6.44
CA ARG A 388 -9.01 24.85 -6.22
C ARG A 388 -8.55 25.91 -7.22
N ASP A 389 -9.45 26.79 -7.62
CA ASP A 389 -9.13 27.92 -8.47
C ASP A 389 -8.15 28.90 -7.78
N PRO A 390 -7.30 29.61 -8.53
CA PRO A 390 -6.45 30.64 -7.96
C PRO A 390 -7.26 31.77 -7.33
N LEU A 391 -6.95 32.10 -6.07
CA LEU A 391 -7.66 33.13 -5.31
C LEU A 391 -6.87 34.43 -5.21
N THR A 392 -7.60 35.55 -5.32
CA THR A 392 -7.10 36.90 -5.06
C THR A 392 -7.78 37.50 -3.85
N PHE A 393 -7.08 38.38 -3.13
CA PHE A 393 -7.51 38.95 -1.87
C PHE A 393 -7.50 40.47 -1.92
N LYS A 394 -8.44 41.11 -1.21
CA LYS A 394 -8.46 42.56 -1.04
C LYS A 394 -9.05 42.98 0.30
N TRP A 395 -8.33 43.81 1.03
CA TRP A 395 -8.80 44.54 2.19
C TRP A 395 -9.14 45.97 1.81
N SER A 396 -10.24 46.49 2.37
CA SER A 396 -10.61 47.90 2.25
C SER A 396 -11.26 48.40 3.54
N VAL A 397 -11.15 49.71 3.80
CA VAL A 397 -11.85 50.34 4.92
C VAL A 397 -13.30 50.58 4.48
N ALA A 398 -14.24 49.85 5.07
CA ALA A 398 -15.67 50.01 4.81
C ALA A 398 -16.26 51.15 5.65
N ARG A 399 -15.83 51.26 6.91
CA ARG A 399 -16.23 52.32 7.85
C ARG A 399 -15.13 52.57 8.87
N GLN A 400 -14.96 53.81 9.29
CA GLN A 400 -14.06 54.19 10.39
C GLN A 400 -14.65 55.37 11.17
N PRO A 401 -14.20 55.64 12.41
CA PRO A 401 -14.64 56.80 13.19
C PRO A 401 -14.37 58.13 12.49
N ALA A 402 -15.17 59.16 12.78
CA ALA A 402 -14.94 60.50 12.24
C ALA A 402 -13.57 61.04 12.68
N GLY A 403 -12.80 61.61 11.73
CA GLY A 403 -11.44 62.08 11.98
C GLY A 403 -10.36 60.98 11.99
N ALA A 404 -10.73 59.70 11.89
CA ALA A 404 -9.78 58.61 11.70
C ALA A 404 -9.23 58.57 10.27
N ALA A 405 -8.00 58.09 10.11
CA ALA A 405 -7.35 57.90 8.82
C ALA A 405 -6.58 56.57 8.79
N ALA A 406 -7.30 55.46 8.84
CA ALA A 406 -6.68 54.13 8.79
C ALA A 406 -5.99 53.89 7.44
N VAL A 407 -4.78 53.32 7.49
CA VAL A 407 -3.96 53.02 6.31
C VAL A 407 -3.68 51.52 6.24
N LEU A 408 -3.90 50.93 5.06
CA LEU A 408 -3.66 49.52 4.76
C LEU A 408 -2.35 49.37 4.00
N GLU A 409 -1.35 48.66 4.56
CA GLU A 409 -0.02 48.54 3.94
C GLU A 409 0.03 47.49 2.82
N THR A 410 -0.68 46.36 2.99
CA THR A 410 -0.71 45.25 2.02
C THR A 410 -2.15 44.81 1.74
N PRO A 411 -3.01 45.70 1.20
CA PRO A 411 -4.42 45.41 1.07
C PRO A 411 -4.72 44.26 0.10
N ASP A 412 -3.83 43.92 -0.83
CA ASP A 412 -4.01 42.86 -1.83
C ASP A 412 -3.61 41.45 -1.34
N LYS A 413 -3.23 41.31 -0.06
CA LYS A 413 -2.79 40.04 0.54
C LYS A 413 -3.80 39.52 1.56
N ASN A 414 -3.67 38.22 1.85
CA ASN A 414 -4.47 37.55 2.88
C ASN A 414 -4.19 38.09 4.30
N GLY A 415 -2.99 38.63 4.54
CA GLY A 415 -2.65 39.44 5.70
C GLY A 415 -2.41 40.92 5.35
N CYS A 416 -3.03 41.84 6.09
CA CYS A 416 -2.87 43.28 5.89
C CYS A 416 -2.56 44.01 7.20
N LYS A 417 -1.43 44.72 7.27
CA LYS A 417 -1.14 45.60 8.41
C LYS A 417 -1.95 46.88 8.28
N VAL A 418 -2.61 47.25 9.36
CA VAL A 418 -3.38 48.50 9.47
C VAL A 418 -2.69 49.42 10.45
N THR A 419 -2.53 50.68 10.07
CA THR A 419 -2.03 51.76 10.92
C THR A 419 -3.01 52.95 10.89
N GLY A 420 -2.74 54.01 11.65
CA GLY A 420 -3.59 55.21 11.67
C GLY A 420 -4.91 55.03 12.44
N MET A 421 -4.99 54.03 13.31
CA MET A 421 -6.16 53.75 14.16
C MET A 421 -6.10 54.60 15.45
N THR A 422 -6.10 55.92 15.30
CA THR A 422 -5.83 56.89 16.38
C THR A 422 -7.06 57.49 17.06
N VAL A 423 -8.27 57.07 16.65
CA VAL A 423 -9.54 57.55 17.22
C VAL A 423 -10.28 56.37 17.81
N PRO A 424 -10.78 56.44 19.05
CA PRO A 424 -11.55 55.34 19.63
C PRO A 424 -12.86 55.14 18.87
N GLY A 425 -13.27 53.88 18.75
CA GLY A 425 -14.49 53.46 18.04
C GLY A 425 -14.26 52.28 17.11
N ASP A 426 -15.32 51.87 16.42
CA ASP A 426 -15.29 50.71 15.53
C ASP A 426 -14.74 51.05 14.15
N TYR A 427 -13.73 50.30 13.74
CA TYR A 427 -13.23 50.26 12.36
C TYR A 427 -13.75 48.99 11.69
N VAL A 428 -14.46 49.13 10.58
CA VAL A 428 -14.99 48.02 9.81
C VAL A 428 -14.17 47.87 8.54
N PHE A 429 -13.54 46.70 8.39
CA PHE A 429 -12.74 46.34 7.23
C PHE A 429 -13.49 45.31 6.40
N ARG A 430 -13.53 45.50 5.09
CA ARG A 430 -14.08 44.52 4.15
C ARG A 430 -12.95 43.68 3.58
N PHE A 431 -13.05 42.37 3.80
CA PHE A 431 -12.23 41.35 3.16
C PHE A 431 -12.98 40.80 1.95
N THR A 432 -12.43 41.02 0.77
CA THR A 432 -12.94 40.55 -0.52
C THR A 432 -12.04 39.45 -1.04
N VAL A 433 -12.64 38.35 -1.48
CA VAL A 433 -11.95 37.23 -2.11
C VAL A 433 -12.59 36.98 -3.46
N SER A 434 -11.76 36.79 -4.48
CA SER A 434 -12.23 36.50 -5.83
C SER A 434 -11.51 35.28 -6.41
N ASP A 435 -12.28 34.41 -7.04
CA ASP A 435 -11.82 33.42 -8.00
C ASP A 435 -11.96 34.01 -9.44
N PRO A 436 -11.67 33.26 -10.53
CA PRO A 436 -11.84 33.76 -11.90
C PRO A 436 -13.28 34.14 -12.33
N ALA A 437 -14.30 33.64 -11.66
CA ALA A 437 -15.72 33.77 -11.99
C ALA A 437 -16.56 34.50 -10.92
N ASN A 438 -16.16 34.46 -9.65
CA ASN A 438 -16.94 34.90 -8.51
C ASN A 438 -16.15 35.86 -7.62
N THR A 439 -16.87 36.70 -6.90
CA THR A 439 -16.32 37.58 -5.86
C THR A 439 -17.25 37.60 -4.66
N VAL A 440 -16.68 37.33 -3.49
CA VAL A 440 -17.39 37.37 -2.20
C VAL A 440 -16.73 38.39 -1.29
N SER A 441 -17.48 38.91 -0.33
CA SER A 441 -16.94 39.86 0.65
C SER A 441 -17.53 39.64 2.04
N TYR A 442 -16.72 39.87 3.06
CA TYR A 442 -17.09 39.78 4.46
C TYR A 442 -16.58 41.01 5.21
N GLU A 443 -17.36 41.50 6.18
CA GLU A 443 -16.98 42.65 7.00
C GLU A 443 -16.51 42.20 8.39
N HIS A 444 -15.30 42.61 8.77
CA HIS A 444 -14.72 42.38 10.08
C HIS A 444 -14.66 43.71 10.85
N THR A 445 -15.20 43.71 12.07
CA THR A 445 -15.16 44.89 12.95
C THR A 445 -14.02 44.78 13.95
N VAL A 446 -13.19 45.83 14.03
CA VAL A 446 -12.12 45.99 15.00
C VAL A 446 -12.46 47.17 15.92
N PRO A 447 -12.89 46.92 17.16
CA PRO A 447 -13.07 47.97 18.15
C PRO A 447 -11.72 48.54 18.59
N VAL A 448 -11.59 49.86 18.58
CA VAL A 448 -10.43 50.58 19.13
C VAL A 448 -10.84 51.29 20.41
N TYR A 449 -10.17 50.94 21.50
CA TYR A 449 -10.41 51.50 22.82
C TYR A 449 -9.52 52.72 23.08
N PRO A 450 -9.93 53.64 23.96
CA PRO A 450 -9.09 54.78 24.37
C PRO A 450 -7.68 54.40 24.82
#